data_AF-A0A7X7BXW0-F1
#
_entry.id   AF-A0A7X7BXW0-F1
#
_cell.length_a   1.000
_cell.length_b   1.000
_cell.length_c   1.000
_cell.angle_alpha   90.00
_cell.angle_beta   90.00
_cell.angle_gamma   90.00
#
_symmetry.space_group_name_H-M   'P 1'
#
loop_
_entity.id
_entity.type
_entity.pdbx_description
1 polymer ?
#
loop_
_entity_poly.entity_id
_entity_poly.type
_entity_poly.pdbx_seq_one_letter_code
_entity_poly.pdbx_strand_id
1 'polypeptide(L)' 'MAELYKLHEAIVAGKLNDAVAVTNEAVAEGVDPNDLVNNYMIKAMEEIGAKFEAGQA' A
#
# COMPACT_ATOMS: atom_id res chain seq x y z
N MET A 1 10.57 -7.70 -0.14
CA MET A 1 10.54 -6.54 0.78
C MET A 1 10.51 -5.20 0.05
N ALA A 2 11.38 -4.95 -0.96
CA ALA A 2 11.37 -3.69 -1.71
C ALA A 2 10.08 -3.46 -2.54
N GLU A 3 9.48 -4.52 -3.08
CA GLU A 3 8.19 -4.48 -3.80
C GLU A 3 7.03 -4.05 -2.92
N LEU A 4 6.93 -4.60 -1.70
CA LEU A 4 5.84 -4.31 -0.77
C LEU A 4 5.90 -2.86 -0.23
N TYR A 5 7.09 -2.25 -0.22
CA TYR A 5 7.23 -0.84 0.08
C TYR A 5 6.63 0.04 -1.03
N LYS A 6 6.74 -0.38 -2.30
CA LYS A 6 6.08 0.33 -3.41
C LYS A 6 4.56 0.28 -3.29
N LEU A 7 3.99 -0.81 -2.77
CA LEU A 7 2.56 -0.89 -2.50
C LEU A 7 2.13 0.19 -1.48
N HIS A 8 2.90 0.31 -0.40
CA HIS A 8 2.66 1.33 0.61
C HIS A 8 2.76 2.76 0.03
N GLU A 9 3.84 3.06 -0.69
CA GLU A 9 4.01 4.37 -1.33
C GLU A 9 2.92 4.67 -2.37
N ALA A 10 2.52 3.68 -3.16
CA ALA A 10 1.46 3.84 -4.15
C ALA A 10 0.13 4.21 -3.50
N ILE A 11 -0.20 3.61 -2.35
CA ILE A 11 -1.42 3.94 -1.58
C ILE A 11 -1.32 5.34 -0.99
N VAL A 12 -0.21 5.69 -0.35
CA VAL A 12 0.01 7.04 0.21
C VAL A 12 -0.02 8.11 -0.88
N ALA A 13 0.49 7.83 -2.07
CA ALA A 13 0.49 8.74 -3.21
C ALA A 13 -0.83 8.72 -4.02
N GLY A 14 -1.82 7.91 -3.64
CA GLY A 14 -3.10 7.80 -4.36
C GLY A 14 -3.01 7.14 -5.75
N LYS A 15 -1.94 6.39 -6.04
CA LYS A 15 -1.70 5.72 -7.33
C LYS A 15 -2.34 4.34 -7.36
N LEU A 16 -3.64 4.30 -7.64
CA LEU A 16 -4.42 3.05 -7.69
C LEU A 16 -3.83 2.02 -8.65
N ASN A 17 -3.44 2.44 -9.87
CA ASN A 17 -2.91 1.51 -10.88
C ASN A 17 -1.61 0.82 -10.41
N ASP A 18 -0.71 1.57 -9.79
CA ASP A 18 0.57 1.05 -9.28
C ASP A 18 0.31 0.09 -8.09
N ALA A 19 -0.60 0.45 -7.18
CA ALA A 19 -0.97 -0.39 -6.05
C ALA A 19 -1.58 -1.73 -6.50
N VAL A 20 -2.43 -1.71 -7.53
CA VAL A 20 -3.04 -2.92 -8.11
C VAL A 20 -1.97 -3.79 -8.77
N ALA A 21 -1.03 -3.22 -9.53
CA ALA A 21 0.05 -3.96 -10.17
C ALA A 21 0.91 -4.70 -9.13
N VAL A 22 1.40 -3.97 -8.11
CA VAL A 22 2.27 -4.54 -7.06
C VAL A 22 1.52 -5.58 -6.22
N THR A 23 0.23 -5.36 -5.93
CA THR A 23 -0.57 -6.35 -5.19
C THR A 23 -0.70 -7.65 -5.98
N ASN A 24 -0.95 -7.57 -7.29
CA ASN A 24 -1.05 -8.76 -8.14
C ASN A 24 0.28 -9.49 -8.26
N GLU A 25 1.40 -8.78 -8.39
CA GLU A 25 2.74 -9.39 -8.38
C GLU A 25 3.02 -10.09 -7.05
N ALA A 26 2.77 -9.44 -5.91
CA ALA A 26 2.97 -10.04 -4.60
C ALA A 26 2.12 -11.30 -4.38
N VAL A 27 0.85 -11.28 -4.80
CA VAL A 27 -0.02 -12.47 -4.74
C VAL A 27 0.50 -13.58 -5.67
N ALA A 28 0.98 -13.24 -6.86
CA ALA A 28 1.58 -14.20 -7.79
C ALA A 28 2.89 -14.81 -7.26
N GLU A 29 3.65 -14.05 -6.47
CA GLU A 29 4.84 -14.52 -5.75
C GLU A 29 4.51 -15.41 -4.53
N GLY A 30 3.23 -15.57 -4.19
CA GLY A 30 2.77 -16.39 -3.08
C GLY A 30 2.74 -15.68 -1.73
N VAL A 31 2.78 -14.34 -1.72
CA VAL A 31 2.57 -13.54 -0.51
C VAL A 31 1.11 -13.69 -0.05
N ASP A 32 0.91 -13.83 1.26
CA ASP A 32 -0.43 -13.94 1.84
C ASP A 32 -1.21 -12.62 1.66
N PRO A 33 -2.41 -12.64 1.05
CA PRO A 33 -3.25 -11.46 0.91
C PRO A 33 -3.59 -10.77 2.24
N ASN A 34 -3.75 -11.53 3.33
CA ASN A 34 -3.99 -10.95 4.65
C ASN A 34 -2.76 -10.20 5.16
N ASP A 35 -1.55 -10.66 4.84
CA ASP A 35 -0.33 -9.96 5.20
C ASP A 35 -0.22 -8.64 4.42
N LEU A 36 -0.52 -8.66 3.13
CA LEU A 36 -0.60 -7.45 2.30
C LEU A 36 -1.57 -6.41 2.88
N VAL A 37 -2.78 -6.84 3.24
CA VAL A 37 -3.80 -5.94 3.79
C VAL A 37 -3.37 -5.42 5.17
N ASN A 38 -3.07 -6.32 6.11
CA ASN A 38 -2.83 -5.94 7.51
C ASN A 38 -1.51 -5.20 7.72
N ASN A 39 -0.45 -5.58 7.00
CA ASN A 39 0.87 -5.01 7.22
C ASN A 39 1.25 -3.87 6.27
N TYR A 40 0.57 -3.71 5.13
CA TYR A 40 0.93 -2.68 4.15
C TYR A 40 -0.24 -1.75 3.82
N MET A 41 -1.40 -2.28 3.43
CA MET A 41 -2.52 -1.44 2.99
C MET A 41 -3.15 -0.63 4.13
N ILE A 42 -3.42 -1.25 5.28
CA ILE A 42 -4.00 -0.55 6.44
C ILE A 42 -3.06 0.55 6.94
N LYS A 43 -1.77 0.24 7.10
CA LYS A 43 -0.77 1.22 7.55
C LYS A 43 -0.62 2.39 6.59
N ALA A 44 -0.63 2.12 5.29
CA ALA A 44 -0.61 3.18 4.28
C ALA A 44 -1.85 4.07 4.36
N MET A 45 -3.03 3.48 4.63
CA MET A 45 -4.28 4.22 4.79
C MET A 45 -4.29 5.07 6.06
N GLU A 46 -3.70 4.57 7.16
CA GLU A 46 -3.50 5.35 8.39
C GLU A 46 -2.56 6.53 8.15
N GLU A 47 -1.48 6.34 7.40
CA GLU A 47 -0.53 7.40 7.09
C GLU A 47 -1.14 8.50 6.22
N ILE A 48 -1.83 8.13 5.13
CA ILE A 48 -2.49 9.13 4.28
C ILE A 48 -3.66 9.81 5.01
N GLY A 49 -4.36 9.08 5.90
CA GLY A 49 -5.36 9.65 6.80
C GLY A 49 -4.76 10.72 7.71
N ALA A 50 -3.62 10.43 8.35
CA ALA A 50 -2.91 11.38 9.20
C ALA A 50 -2.40 12.60 8.39
N LYS A 51 -1.87 12.38 7.18
CA LYS A 51 -1.44 13.47 6.28
C LYS A 51 -2.62 14.34 5.86
N PHE A 52 -3.76 13.72 5.57
CA PHE A 52 -5.00 14.42 5.22
C PHE A 52 -5.51 15.26 6.40
N GLU A 53 -5.55 14.70 7.61
CA GLU A 53 -5.91 15.43 8.83
C GLU A 53 -4.94 16.59 9.13
N ALA A 54 -3.65 16.41 8.85
CA ALA A 54 -2.63 17.45 8.99
C ALA A 54 -2.66 18.53 7.89
N GLY A 55 -3.49 18.37 6.84
CA GLY A 55 -3.54 19.28 5.70
C GLY A 55 -2.30 19.17 4.77
N GLN A 56 -1.63 18.02 4.78
CA GLN A 56 -0.41 17.73 4.02
C GLN A 56 -0.63 16.68 2.91
N ALA A 57 -1.89 16.44 2.53
CA ALA A 57 -2.28 15.51 1.47
C ALA A 57 -2.08 16.08 0.06
#